data_AF-A0A7Z0Q1I2-F1
#
_entry.id   AF-A0A7Z0Q1I2-F1
#
_cell.length_a   1.000
_cell.length_b   1.000
_cell.length_c   1.000
_cell.angle_alpha   90.00
_cell.angle_beta   90.00
_cell.angle_gamma   90.00
#
_symmetry.space_group_name_H-M   'P 1'
#
loop_
_entity.id
_entity.type
_entity.pdbx_description
1 polymer ?
#
loop_
_entity_poly.entity_id
_entity_poly.type
_entity_poly.pdbx_seq_one_letter_code
_entity_poly.pdbx_strand_id
1 'polypeptide(L)'
;MSGTDTGVLDEALERLHRAGPERDGWLSNHAPMAVEALVRHGHGASAHRWLERYALTKLEDLPGSSHPVREAEWREALGDPRRLGDWTAHFGRAVVEEGWRPVLVRWWPRLLPGIVAGATHPVIRVGHAVRALLEYGENAARVTELAHGLAYWAG
;
A
#
# COMPACT_ATOMS: atom_id res chain seq x y z
N MET A 1 -21.69 -3.07 -6.36
CA MET A 1 -20.83 -2.02 -6.93
C MET A 1 -20.75 -2.24 -8.44
N SER A 2 -20.72 -1.20 -9.27
CA SER A 2 -20.69 -1.37 -10.74
C SER A 2 -19.27 -1.75 -11.20
N GLY A 3 -19.14 -2.39 -12.37
CA GLY A 3 -17.81 -2.66 -12.96
C GLY A 3 -16.99 -1.40 -13.27
N THR A 4 -17.68 -0.26 -13.44
CA THR A 4 -17.08 1.05 -13.66
C THR A 4 -16.36 1.57 -12.41
N ASP A 5 -16.93 1.36 -11.23
CA ASP A 5 -16.37 1.81 -9.96
C ASP A 5 -15.10 1.01 -9.58
N THR A 6 -15.07 -0.29 -9.90
CA THR A 6 -13.87 -1.11 -9.71
C THR A 6 -12.70 -0.65 -10.58
N GLY A 7 -12.96 -0.25 -11.83
CA GLY A 7 -11.92 0.28 -12.72
C GLY A 7 -11.34 1.61 -12.23
N VAL A 8 -12.17 2.50 -11.67
CA VAL A 8 -11.73 3.75 -11.06
C VAL A 8 -10.76 3.52 -9.90
N LEU A 9 -11.05 2.54 -9.03
CA LEU A 9 -10.15 2.18 -7.94
C LEU A 9 -8.79 1.72 -8.48
N ASP A 10 -8.80 0.84 -9.47
CA ASP A 10 -7.59 0.24 -10.03
C ASP A 10 -6.68 1.31 -10.66
N GLU A 11 -7.24 2.19 -11.50
CA GLU A 11 -6.50 3.29 -12.12
C GLU A 11 -5.94 4.28 -11.09
N ALA A 12 -6.68 4.54 -10.01
CA ALA A 12 -6.23 5.43 -8.95
C ALA A 12 -5.09 4.81 -8.14
N LEU A 13 -5.17 3.52 -7.82
CA LEU A 13 -4.09 2.77 -7.17
C LEU A 13 -2.82 2.78 -8.03
N GLU A 14 -2.92 2.51 -9.33
CA GLU A 14 -1.79 2.54 -10.26
C GLU A 14 -1.05 3.88 -10.26
N ARG A 15 -1.78 5.01 -10.19
CA ARG A 15 -1.17 6.34 -10.07
C ARG A 15 -0.48 6.50 -8.71
N LEU A 16 -1.12 6.01 -7.64
CA LEU A 16 -0.63 6.11 -6.27
C LEU A 16 0.58 5.22 -5.95
N HIS A 17 0.78 4.14 -6.68
CA HIS A 17 1.97 3.29 -6.50
C HIS A 17 3.29 3.99 -6.84
N ARG A 18 3.24 5.16 -7.50
CA ARG A 18 4.43 6.01 -7.72
C ARG A 18 4.76 6.91 -6.52
N ALA A 19 3.84 7.05 -5.57
CA ALA A 19 3.98 7.91 -4.42
C ALA A 19 4.39 7.13 -3.16
N GLY A 20 5.17 7.79 -2.31
CA GLY A 20 5.53 7.30 -0.99
C GLY A 20 4.32 7.15 -0.05
N PRO A 21 4.46 6.35 1.02
CA PRO A 21 3.44 6.17 2.03
C PRO A 21 3.38 7.33 3.04
N GLU A 22 4.31 8.28 2.98
CA GLU A 22 4.40 9.45 3.87
C GLU A 22 4.73 10.72 3.10
N ARG A 23 4.51 11.86 3.75
CA ARG A 23 4.87 13.21 3.32
C ARG A 23 5.30 14.06 4.51
N ASP A 24 6.01 15.15 4.28
CA ASP A 24 6.53 16.06 5.33
C ASP A 24 7.23 15.29 6.47
N GLY A 25 8.00 14.25 6.12
CA GLY A 25 8.80 13.44 7.02
C GLY A 25 8.07 12.36 7.84
N TRP A 26 6.76 12.51 8.14
CA TRP A 26 6.02 11.54 8.99
C TRP A 26 4.50 11.49 8.76
N LEU A 27 3.94 12.36 7.92
CA LEU A 27 2.49 12.42 7.72
C LEU A 27 2.08 11.35 6.73
N SER A 28 1.29 10.37 7.15
CA SER A 28 0.87 9.28 6.26
C SER A 28 0.15 9.81 5.01
N ASN A 29 0.44 9.19 3.87
CA ASN A 29 -0.30 9.37 2.64
C ASN A 29 -1.63 8.60 2.74
N HIS A 30 -2.73 9.35 2.83
CA HIS A 30 -4.05 8.77 3.01
C HIS A 30 -4.72 8.32 1.71
N ALA A 31 -4.17 8.72 0.57
CA ALA A 31 -4.88 8.62 -0.70
C ALA A 31 -5.32 7.21 -1.09
N PRO A 32 -4.52 6.13 -0.91
CA PRO A 32 -4.97 4.78 -1.25
C PRO A 32 -6.20 4.35 -0.43
N MET A 33 -6.19 4.62 0.88
CA MET A 33 -7.29 4.30 1.80
C MET A 33 -8.54 5.15 1.49
N ALA A 34 -8.35 6.45 1.20
CA ALA A 34 -9.44 7.37 0.91
C ALA A 34 -10.12 7.08 -0.44
N VAL A 35 -9.36 6.78 -1.49
CA VAL A 35 -9.90 6.39 -2.79
C VAL A 35 -10.70 5.10 -2.67
N GLU A 36 -10.16 4.11 -1.97
CA GLU A 36 -10.86 2.84 -1.73
C GLU A 36 -12.17 3.08 -0.97
N ALA A 37 -12.16 3.90 0.08
CA ALA A 37 -13.37 4.24 0.84
C ALA A 37 -14.40 4.98 -0.03
N LEU A 38 -13.98 5.95 -0.86
CA LEU A 38 -14.87 6.65 -1.78
C LEU A 38 -15.53 5.69 -2.77
N VAL A 39 -14.76 4.82 -3.40
CA VAL A 39 -15.27 3.83 -4.36
C VAL A 39 -16.25 2.87 -3.69
N ARG A 40 -15.90 2.32 -2.52
CA ARG A 40 -16.81 1.46 -1.72
C ARG A 40 -18.16 2.11 -1.51
N HIS A 41 -18.17 3.39 -1.17
CA HIS A 41 -19.39 4.12 -0.83
C HIS A 41 -20.12 4.70 -2.05
N GLY A 42 -19.78 4.26 -3.27
CA GLY A 42 -20.47 4.68 -4.50
C GLY A 42 -20.06 6.06 -4.99
N HIS A 43 -18.93 6.59 -4.52
CA HIS A 43 -18.39 7.90 -4.91
C HIS A 43 -17.23 7.78 -5.91
N GLY A 44 -17.16 6.69 -6.68
CA GLY A 44 -16.12 6.45 -7.69
C GLY A 44 -15.96 7.62 -8.68
N ALA A 45 -17.08 8.18 -9.16
CA ALA A 45 -17.07 9.34 -10.07
C ALA A 45 -16.31 10.58 -9.53
N SER A 46 -16.16 10.70 -8.21
CA SER A 46 -15.42 11.80 -7.57
C SER A 46 -13.97 11.45 -7.20
N ALA A 47 -13.60 10.17 -7.24
CA ALA A 47 -12.33 9.68 -6.71
C ALA A 47 -11.11 10.26 -7.45
N HIS A 48 -11.11 10.25 -8.79
CA HIS A 48 -9.99 10.82 -9.57
C HIS A 48 -9.83 12.32 -9.34
N ARG A 49 -10.94 13.08 -9.36
CA ARG A 49 -10.90 14.52 -9.11
C ARG A 49 -10.41 14.85 -7.70
N TRP A 50 -10.81 14.04 -6.72
CA TRP A 50 -10.30 14.16 -5.36
C TRP A 50 -8.80 13.86 -5.30
N LEU A 51 -8.36 12.78 -5.95
CA LEU A 51 -6.96 12.36 -6.01
C LEU A 51 -6.08 13.42 -6.68
N GLU A 52 -6.53 14.01 -7.79
CA GLU A 52 -5.81 15.09 -8.48
C GLU A 52 -5.55 16.27 -7.53
N ARG A 53 -6.57 16.73 -6.80
CA ARG A 53 -6.40 17.81 -5.81
C ARG A 53 -5.50 17.43 -4.65
N TYR A 54 -5.60 16.17 -4.19
CA TYR A 54 -4.71 15.65 -3.15
C TYR A 54 -3.26 15.66 -3.62
N ALA A 55 -3.01 15.21 -4.86
CA ALA A 55 -1.69 15.10 -5.46
C ALA A 55 -0.95 16.43 -5.58
N LEU A 56 -1.66 17.54 -5.79
CA LEU A 56 -1.06 18.87 -5.93
C LEU A 56 -0.20 19.31 -4.74
N THR A 57 -0.44 18.76 -3.55
CA THR A 57 0.18 19.25 -2.30
C THR A 57 0.63 18.16 -1.34
N LYS A 58 0.25 16.89 -1.58
CA LYS A 58 0.37 15.84 -0.54
C LYS A 58 1.02 14.54 -1.01
N LEU A 59 1.44 14.44 -2.27
CA LEU A 59 2.17 13.26 -2.73
C LEU A 59 3.65 13.59 -2.87
N GLU A 60 4.46 12.73 -2.28
CA GLU A 60 5.91 12.69 -2.47
C GLU A 60 6.27 11.42 -3.21
N ASP A 61 7.40 11.42 -3.91
CA ASP A 61 7.85 10.28 -4.70
C ASP A 61 8.13 9.06 -3.81
N LEU A 62 7.83 7.87 -4.32
CA LEU A 62 8.24 6.64 -3.67
C LEU A 62 9.78 6.54 -3.69
N PRO A 63 10.45 6.27 -2.55
CA PRO A 63 11.88 6.09 -2.53
C PRO A 63 12.29 4.85 -3.34
N GLY A 64 13.40 4.95 -4.06
CA GLY A 64 13.97 3.84 -4.82
C GLY A 64 14.51 2.72 -3.92
N SER A 65 14.59 1.50 -4.46
CA SER A 65 15.30 0.40 -3.82
C SER A 65 16.80 0.53 -4.04
N SER A 66 17.58 0.29 -2.99
CA SER A 66 19.05 0.32 -2.99
C SER A 66 19.67 -1.04 -2.63
N HIS A 67 19.04 -1.79 -1.72
CA HIS A 67 19.60 -3.04 -1.17
C HIS A 67 18.49 -4.07 -0.93
N PRO A 68 18.47 -5.19 -1.69
CA PRO A 68 17.42 -6.19 -1.56
C PRO A 68 17.23 -6.69 -0.12
N VAL A 69 15.99 -6.71 0.37
CA VAL A 69 15.66 -7.39 1.63
C VAL A 69 15.71 -8.90 1.39
N ARG A 70 16.66 -9.57 2.05
CA ARG A 70 16.82 -11.03 2.02
C ARG A 70 16.06 -11.70 3.16
N GLU A 71 15.52 -12.89 2.91
CA GLU A 71 14.76 -13.64 3.92
C GLU A 71 15.59 -14.05 5.14
N ALA A 72 16.91 -14.19 5.02
CA ALA A 72 17.77 -14.48 6.17
C ALA A 72 17.98 -13.26 7.09
N GLU A 73 17.87 -12.04 6.55
CA GLU A 73 18.39 -10.80 7.16
C GLU A 73 17.30 -9.73 7.35
N TRP A 74 16.03 -10.06 7.04
CA TRP A 74 14.93 -9.10 7.03
C TRP A 74 14.74 -8.33 8.34
N ARG A 75 15.07 -8.95 9.48
CA ARG A 75 14.94 -8.31 10.81
C ARG A 75 15.80 -7.07 10.94
N GLU A 76 16.95 -7.04 10.29
CA GLU A 76 17.88 -5.91 10.34
C GLU A 76 17.37 -4.72 9.50
N ALA A 77 16.43 -4.97 8.58
CA ALA A 77 15.82 -3.96 7.73
C ALA A 77 14.49 -3.41 8.31
N LEU A 78 13.93 -4.04 9.35
CA LEU A 78 12.65 -3.63 9.91
C LEU A 78 12.74 -2.28 10.62
N GLY A 79 11.77 -1.41 10.35
CA GLY A 79 11.64 -0.11 11.01
C GLY A 79 12.75 0.89 10.64
N ASP A 80 13.50 0.64 9.56
CA ASP A 80 14.43 1.59 8.99
C ASP A 80 13.78 2.29 7.79
N PRO A 81 13.39 3.58 7.89
CA PRO A 81 12.69 4.29 6.84
C PRO A 81 13.47 4.37 5.52
N ARG A 82 14.81 4.25 5.59
CA ARG A 82 15.68 4.24 4.41
C ARG A 82 15.51 2.98 3.56
N ARG A 83 14.94 1.93 4.15
CA ARG A 83 14.70 0.62 3.51
C ARG A 83 13.31 0.51 2.90
N LEU A 84 12.48 1.55 2.95
CA LEU A 84 11.12 1.52 2.43
C LEU A 84 11.03 1.11 0.94
N GLY A 85 11.94 1.63 0.10
CA GLY A 85 12.01 1.23 -1.31
C GLY A 85 12.38 -0.25 -1.48
N ASP A 86 13.24 -0.77 -0.60
CA ASP A 86 13.64 -2.18 -0.60
C ASP A 86 12.51 -3.10 -0.17
N TRP A 87 11.75 -2.69 0.84
CA TRP A 87 10.54 -3.38 1.28
C TRP A 87 9.47 -3.40 0.20
N THR A 88 9.29 -2.28 -0.50
CA THR A 88 8.32 -2.20 -1.62
C THR A 88 8.69 -3.16 -2.74
N ALA A 89 9.98 -3.21 -3.11
CA ALA A 89 10.47 -4.16 -4.11
C ALA A 89 10.37 -5.62 -3.63
N HIS A 90 10.64 -5.89 -2.34
CA HIS A 90 10.53 -7.22 -1.75
C HIS A 90 9.09 -7.74 -1.79
N PHE A 91 8.15 -6.98 -1.23
CA PHE A 91 6.75 -7.40 -1.20
C PHE A 91 6.13 -7.44 -2.59
N GLY A 92 6.49 -6.51 -3.48
CA GLY A 92 6.02 -6.52 -4.87
C GLY A 92 6.36 -7.82 -5.60
N ARG A 93 7.57 -8.37 -5.40
CA ARG A 93 7.92 -9.70 -5.92
C ARG A 93 7.18 -10.82 -5.18
N ALA A 94 7.22 -10.80 -3.85
CA ALA A 94 6.66 -11.87 -3.04
C ALA A 94 5.16 -12.12 -3.32
N VAL A 95 4.36 -11.07 -3.44
CA VAL A 95 2.91 -11.23 -3.70
C VAL A 95 2.59 -11.77 -5.10
N VAL A 96 3.47 -11.54 -6.07
CA VAL A 96 3.35 -12.07 -7.44
C VAL A 96 3.80 -13.53 -7.50
N GLU A 97 4.93 -13.85 -6.85
CA GLU A 97 5.54 -15.18 -6.90
C GLU A 97 4.82 -16.20 -6.01
N GLU A 98 4.38 -15.79 -4.82
CA GLU A 98 3.83 -16.68 -3.79
C GLU A 98 2.32 -16.53 -3.60
N GLY A 99 1.73 -15.50 -4.20
CA GLY A 99 0.35 -15.10 -3.96
C GLY A 99 0.20 -14.26 -2.68
N TRP A 100 -0.82 -13.40 -2.67
CA TRP A 100 -0.97 -12.40 -1.62
C TRP A 100 -1.36 -12.97 -0.25
N ARG A 101 -2.18 -14.04 -0.21
CA ARG A 101 -2.64 -14.65 1.06
C ARG A 101 -1.49 -15.29 1.84
N PRO A 102 -0.65 -16.18 1.25
CA PRO A 102 0.50 -16.74 1.95
C PRO A 102 1.46 -15.66 2.47
N VAL A 103 1.73 -14.63 1.66
CA VAL A 103 2.58 -13.50 2.05
C VAL A 103 1.98 -12.76 3.26
N LEU A 104 0.70 -12.39 3.20
CA LEU A 104 0.04 -11.73 4.33
C LEU A 104 0.12 -12.57 5.60
N VAL A 105 -0.26 -13.86 5.55
CA VAL A 105 -0.23 -14.79 6.69
C VAL A 105 1.16 -14.92 7.30
N ARG A 106 2.20 -14.96 6.47
CA ARG A 106 3.60 -15.02 6.93
C ARG A 106 4.03 -13.73 7.63
N TRP A 107 3.61 -12.58 7.12
CA TRP A 107 4.19 -11.29 7.50
C TRP A 107 3.40 -10.54 8.58
N TRP A 108 2.07 -10.63 8.64
CA TRP A 108 1.32 -9.87 9.65
C TRP A 108 1.78 -10.14 11.10
N PRO A 109 2.16 -11.38 11.53
CA PRO A 109 2.66 -11.60 12.88
C PRO A 109 4.06 -11.02 13.08
N ARG A 110 4.88 -10.99 12.03
CA ARG A 110 6.25 -10.46 12.04
C ARG A 110 6.27 -8.94 12.18
N LEU A 111 5.25 -8.27 11.64
CA LEU A 111 5.11 -6.82 11.64
C LEU A 111 4.34 -6.29 12.86
N LEU A 112 3.65 -7.17 13.59
CA LEU A 112 2.85 -6.82 14.76
C LEU A 112 3.59 -6.01 15.84
N PRO A 113 4.89 -6.25 16.16
CA PRO A 113 5.62 -5.41 17.10
C PRO A 113 5.65 -3.92 16.73
N GLY A 114 5.57 -3.60 15.43
CA GLY A 114 5.53 -2.23 14.89
C GLY A 114 4.12 -1.68 14.65
N ILE A 115 3.05 -2.30 15.15
CA ILE A 115 1.66 -1.94 14.80
C ILE A 115 1.30 -0.46 15.09
N VAL A 116 1.91 0.16 16.09
CA VAL A 116 1.67 1.57 16.45
C VAL A 116 2.48 2.56 15.61
N ALA A 117 3.48 2.09 14.84
CA ALA A 117 4.28 2.93 13.95
C ALA A 117 3.39 3.55 12.85
N GLY A 118 3.81 4.72 12.34
CA GLY A 118 3.00 5.50 11.38
C GLY A 118 1.60 5.83 11.91
N ALA A 119 1.44 5.97 13.24
CA ALA A 119 0.15 6.14 13.90
C ALA A 119 -0.91 5.10 13.46
N THR A 120 -0.52 3.83 13.34
CA THR A 120 -1.34 2.69 12.88
C THR A 120 -1.78 2.72 11.41
N HIS A 121 -1.42 3.74 10.63
CA HIS A 121 -1.77 3.82 9.21
C HIS A 121 -1.24 2.66 8.36
N PRO A 122 -0.05 2.05 8.63
CA PRO A 122 0.38 0.91 7.85
C PRO A 122 -0.58 -0.28 7.91
N VAL A 123 -1.01 -0.67 9.12
CA VAL A 123 -1.97 -1.78 9.28
C VAL A 123 -3.37 -1.41 8.77
N ILE A 124 -3.78 -0.15 8.89
CA ILE A 124 -5.03 0.34 8.29
C ILE A 124 -4.96 0.22 6.77
N ARG A 125 -3.86 0.65 6.13
CA ARG A 125 -3.65 0.55 4.68
C ARG A 125 -3.72 -0.89 4.20
N VAL A 126 -3.07 -1.82 4.92
CA VAL A 126 -3.19 -3.26 4.66
C VAL A 126 -4.65 -3.73 4.76
N GLY A 127 -5.39 -3.30 5.78
CA GLY A 127 -6.81 -3.62 5.93
C GLY A 127 -7.67 -3.16 4.76
N HIS A 128 -7.45 -1.94 4.25
CA HIS A 128 -8.12 -1.44 3.04
C HIS A 128 -7.77 -2.28 1.80
N ALA A 129 -6.49 -2.61 1.60
CA ALA A 129 -6.04 -3.43 0.47
C ALA A 129 -6.65 -4.85 0.51
N VAL A 130 -6.63 -5.51 1.67
CA VAL A 130 -7.25 -6.83 1.87
C VAL A 130 -8.75 -6.79 1.61
N ARG A 131 -9.43 -5.74 2.09
CA ARG A 131 -10.86 -5.58 1.84
C ARG A 131 -11.16 -5.42 0.34
N ALA A 132 -10.40 -4.62 -0.38
CA ALA A 132 -10.54 -4.47 -1.82
C ALA A 132 -10.32 -5.81 -2.57
N LEU A 133 -9.32 -6.59 -2.17
CA LEU A 133 -9.05 -7.92 -2.72
C LEU A 133 -10.20 -8.92 -2.47
N LEU A 134 -10.78 -8.90 -1.26
CA LEU A 134 -11.88 -9.80 -0.90
C LEU A 134 -13.20 -9.43 -1.58
N GLU A 135 -13.51 -8.15 -1.70
CA GLU A 135 -14.81 -7.70 -2.21
C GLU A 135 -14.85 -7.52 -3.72
N TYR A 136 -13.74 -7.08 -4.33
CA TYR A 136 -13.71 -6.73 -5.76
C TYR A 136 -12.91 -7.73 -6.59
N GLY A 137 -12.26 -8.69 -5.93
CA GLY A 137 -11.44 -9.71 -6.57
C GLY A 137 -9.99 -9.27 -6.78
N GLU A 138 -9.18 -10.25 -7.16
CA GLU A 138 -7.74 -10.09 -7.37
C GLU A 138 -7.45 -9.46 -8.74
N ASN A 139 -6.57 -8.48 -8.75
CA ASN A 139 -5.93 -7.95 -9.94
C ASN A 139 -4.55 -7.37 -9.59
N ALA A 140 -3.78 -7.00 -10.60
CA ALA A 140 -2.43 -6.48 -10.41
C ALA A 140 -2.37 -5.23 -9.51
N ALA A 141 -3.28 -4.27 -9.71
CA ALA A 141 -3.31 -3.02 -8.94
C ALA A 141 -3.56 -3.27 -7.44
N ARG A 142 -4.57 -4.07 -7.09
CA ARG A 142 -4.96 -4.34 -5.69
C ARG A 142 -3.94 -5.23 -4.97
N VAL A 143 -3.35 -6.18 -5.69
CA VAL A 143 -2.26 -7.02 -5.15
C VAL A 143 -1.02 -6.15 -4.89
N THR A 144 -0.71 -5.21 -5.78
CA THR A 144 0.37 -4.24 -5.59
C THR A 144 0.10 -3.32 -4.40
N GLU A 145 -1.13 -2.83 -4.24
CA GLU A 145 -1.48 -1.98 -3.08
C GLU A 145 -1.28 -2.71 -1.74
N LEU A 146 -1.58 -4.00 -1.67
CA LEU A 146 -1.25 -4.81 -0.49
C LEU A 146 0.26 -4.90 -0.25
N ALA A 147 1.07 -5.08 -1.30
CA ALA A 147 2.52 -5.06 -1.18
C ALA A 147 3.03 -3.70 -0.66
N HIS A 148 2.48 -2.58 -1.14
CA HIS A 148 2.82 -1.25 -0.64
C HIS A 148 2.39 -1.04 0.82
N GLY A 149 1.23 -1.55 1.22
CA GLY A 149 0.78 -1.52 2.62
C GLY A 149 1.71 -2.32 3.55
N LEU A 150 2.10 -3.53 3.14
CA LEU A 150 3.05 -4.36 3.89
C LEU A 150 4.44 -3.72 3.94
N ALA A 151 4.89 -3.11 2.85
CA ALA A 151 6.16 -2.40 2.81
C ALA A 151 6.18 -1.20 3.76
N TYR A 152 5.09 -0.44 3.81
CA TYR A 152 4.96 0.66 4.78
C TYR A 152 4.99 0.16 6.22
N TRP A 153 4.42 -1.02 6.50
CA TRP A 153 4.42 -1.57 7.85
C TRP A 153 5.78 -2.18 8.25
N ALA A 154 6.59 -2.58 7.28
CA ALA A 154 7.92 -3.11 7.52
C ALA A 154 9.02 -2.03 7.60
N GLY A 155 8.82 -0.90 6.92
CA GLY A 155 9.74 0.25 6.88
C GLY A 155 9.78 1.08 8.15
#